data_AF-A0A2E8FM11-F1
#
_entry.id   AF-A0A2E8FM11-F1
#
_cell.length_a   1.000
_cell.length_b   1.000
_cell.length_c   1.000
_cell.angle_alpha   90.00
_cell.angle_beta   90.00
_cell.angle_gamma   90.00
#
_symmetry.space_group_name_H-M   'P 1'
#
loop_
_entity.id
_entity.type
_entity.pdbx_description
1 polymer ?
#
loop_
_entity_poly.entity_id
_entity_poly.type
_entity_poly.pdbx_seq_one_letter_code
_entity_poly.pdbx_strand_id
1 'polypeptide(L)' 'MHVVSPGGRLLDFARTPVDTITNCAFGGKDLRTLYITCGPYLLSLRTKIPGKAGYRPRA' A
#
# COMPACT_ATOMS: atom_id res chain seq x y z
N MET A 1 -7.93 -2.33 4.68
CA MET A 1 -6.84 -1.33 4.58
C MET A 1 -7.43 0.05 4.29
N HIS A 2 -7.24 1.01 5.18
CA HIS A 2 -7.76 2.37 5.02
C HIS A 2 -6.81 3.27 4.21
N VAL A 3 -7.36 4.07 3.31
CA VAL A 3 -6.65 5.15 2.60
C VAL A 3 -7.04 6.45 3.26
N VAL A 4 -6.07 7.17 3.82
CA VAL A 4 -6.33 8.38 4.61
C VAL A 4 -5.64 9.57 3.95
N SER A 5 -6.33 10.71 3.90
CA SER A 5 -5.77 11.97 3.42
C SER A 5 -4.72 12.54 4.38
N PRO A 6 -3.85 13.47 3.94
CA PRO A 6 -2.93 14.17 4.84
C PRO A 6 -3.62 14.90 6.00
N GLY A 7 -4.88 15.32 5.84
CA GLY A 7 -5.68 15.95 6.89
C GLY A 7 -6.42 14.95 7.81
N GLY A 8 -6.13 13.65 7.72
CA GLY A 8 -6.71 12.61 8.59
C GLY A 8 -8.09 12.09 8.16
N ARG A 9 -8.69 12.63 7.09
CA ARG A 9 -9.98 12.14 6.56
C ARG A 9 -9.80 10.78 5.86
N LEU A 10 -10.66 9.82 6.19
CA LEU A 10 -10.78 8.54 5.46
C LEU A 10 -11.29 8.79 4.04
N LEU A 11 -10.52 8.35 3.04
CA LEU A 11 -10.82 8.52 1.62
C LEU A 11 -11.41 7.25 1.01
N ASP A 12 -10.87 6.10 1.36
CA ASP A 12 -11.23 4.82 0.74
C ASP A 12 -10.84 3.63 1.63
N PHE A 13 -11.30 2.44 1.28
CA PHE A 13 -11.00 1.19 1.96
C PHE A 13 -10.84 0.02 0.99
N ALA A 14 -9.67 -0.62 1.01
CA ALA A 14 -9.45 -1.90 0.33
C ALA A 14 -9.73 -3.07 1.27
N ARG A 15 -10.67 -3.95 0.89
CA ARG A 15 -10.97 -5.20 1.60
C ARG A 15 -9.82 -6.20 1.45
N THR A 16 -9.53 -6.90 2.53
CA THR A 16 -8.59 -8.03 2.56
C THR A 16 -9.33 -9.30 3.01
N PRO A 17 -8.84 -10.50 2.69
CA PRO A 17 -9.50 -11.76 3.07
C PRO A 17 -9.57 -11.98 4.58
N VAL A 18 -8.63 -11.40 5.33
CA VAL A 18 -8.59 -11.40 6.80
C VAL A 18 -8.26 -9.99 7.30
N ASP A 19 -8.55 -9.69 8.56
CA ASP A 19 -8.39 -8.34 9.13
C ASP A 19 -7.05 -8.15 9.89
N THR A 20 -6.14 -9.13 9.79
CA THR A 20 -4.84 -9.11 10.47
C THR A 20 -3.75 -8.46 9.61
N ILE A 21 -3.99 -7.24 9.12
CA ILE A 21 -3.01 -6.46 8.35
C ILE A 21 -1.90 -5.96 9.29
N THR A 22 -0.64 -6.19 8.92
CA THR A 22 0.52 -5.77 9.73
C THR A 22 1.39 -4.71 9.08
N ASN A 23 1.46 -4.67 7.74
CA ASN A 23 2.29 -3.71 7.01
C ASN A 23 1.82 -3.53 5.56
N CYS A 24 2.31 -2.47 4.91
CA CYS A 24 2.18 -2.24 3.49
C CYS A 24 3.35 -1.42 2.92
N ALA A 25 3.71 -1.67 1.66
CA ALA A 25 4.73 -0.89 0.97
C ALA A 25 4.45 -0.79 -0.53
N PHE A 26 4.74 0.38 -1.11
CA PHE A 26 4.75 0.54 -2.57
C PHE A 26 6.03 -0.03 -3.17
N GLY A 27 5.89 -0.72 -4.30
CA GLY A 27 6.98 -1.31 -5.05
C GLY A 27 6.60 -1.57 -6.50
N GLY A 28 7.31 -2.50 -7.14
CA GLY A 28 7.25 -2.71 -8.59
C GLY A 28 8.06 -1.65 -9.34
N LYS A 29 8.23 -1.86 -10.66
CA LYS A 29 9.12 -1.04 -11.51
C LYS A 29 8.74 0.45 -11.56
N ASP A 30 7.48 0.77 -11.32
CA ASP A 30 6.93 2.12 -11.40
C ASP A 30 6.27 2.61 -10.09
N LEU A 31 6.52 1.90 -8.98
CA LEU A 31 5.99 2.21 -7.65
C LEU A 31 4.45 2.23 -7.56
N ARG A 32 3.74 1.64 -8.51
CA ARG A 32 2.26 1.62 -8.52
C ARG A 32 1.68 0.31 -8.01
N THR A 33 2.50 -0.62 -7.53
CA THR A 33 2.03 -1.84 -6.86
C THR A 33 2.15 -1.68 -5.36
N LEU A 34 1.04 -1.83 -4.63
CA LEU A 34 1.01 -1.82 -3.18
C LEU A 34 0.99 -3.27 -2.68
N TYR A 35 2.04 -3.65 -1.96
CA TYR A 35 2.15 -4.95 -1.31
C TYR A 35 1.64 -4.85 0.13
N ILE A 36 0.92 -5.87 0.60
CA ILE A 36 0.27 -5.87 1.92
C ILE A 36 0.52 -7.22 2.59
N THR A 37 1.04 -7.21 3.81
CA THR A 37 1.12 -8.41 4.66
C THR A 37 -0.12 -8.48 5.54
N CYS A 38 -0.83 -9.61 5.47
CA CYS A 38 -2.12 -9.78 6.13
C CYS A 38 -2.31 -11.24 6.58
N GLY A 39 -2.14 -11.50 7.87
CA GLY A 39 -2.12 -12.85 8.42
C GLY A 39 -1.10 -13.74 7.69
N PRO A 40 -1.50 -14.88 7.11
CA PRO A 40 -0.63 -15.77 6.35
C PRO A 40 -0.41 -15.32 4.89
N TYR A 41 -1.04 -14.23 4.45
CA TYR A 41 -1.06 -13.82 3.05
C TYR A 41 -0.13 -12.65 2.76
N LEU A 42 0.51 -12.70 1.59
CA LEU A 42 1.08 -11.54 0.91
C LEU A 42 0.17 -11.18 -0.27
N LEU A 43 -0.48 -10.02 -0.17
CA LEU A 43 -1.37 -9.52 -1.20
C LEU A 43 -0.67 -8.44 -2.02
N SER A 44 -1.14 -8.24 -3.24
CA SER A 44 -0.75 -7.10 -4.06
C SER A 44 -1.97 -6.46 -4.73
N LEU A 45 -1.98 -5.14 -4.81
CA LEU A 45 -2.99 -4.39 -5.53
C LEU A 45 -2.34 -3.30 -6.39
N ARG A 46 -2.97 -3.01 -7.53
CA ARG A 46 -2.51 -1.98 -8.45
C ARG A 46 -3.16 -0.64 -8.09
N THR A 47 -2.35 0.41 -8.03
CA THR A 47 -2.79 1.77 -7.67
C THR A 47 -2.68 2.73 -8.84
N LYS A 48 -3.57 3.74 -8.85
CA LYS A 48 -3.56 4.83 -9.86
C LYS A 48 -2.49 5.88 -9.60
N ILE A 49 -1.91 5.93 -8.40
CA ILE A 49 -0.94 6.94 -7.97
C ILE A 49 0.31 6.18 -7.49
N PRO A 50 1.52 6.53 -7.98
CA PRO A 50 2.73 5.87 -7.52
C PRO A 50 3.01 6.23 -6.06
N GLY A 51 3.60 5.30 -5.32
CA GLY A 51 4.07 5.54 -3.96
C GLY A 51 5.23 6.54 -3.90
N LYS A 52 5.36 7.21 -2.75
CA LYS A 52 6.52 8.05 -2.47
C LYS A 52 7.74 7.16 -2.23
N ALA A 53 8.78 7.32 -3.05
CA ALA A 53 10.04 6.62 -2.83
C ALA A 53 10.69 7.15 -1.54
N GLY A 54 10.79 6.32 -0.50
CA GLY A 54 11.48 6.67 0.73
C GLY A 54 13.01 6.70 0.56
N TYR A 55 13.54 5.89 -0.36
CA TYR A 55 14.96 5.83 -0.69
C TYR A 55 15.13 5.51 -2.18
N ARG A 56 16.00 6.27 -2.86
CA ARG A 56 16.43 6.01 -4.24
C ARG A 56 17.96 5.94 -4.25
N PRO A 57 18.57 4.74 -4.20
CA PRO A 57 20.03 4.60 -4.07
C PRO A 57 20.87 5.18 -5.24
N ARG A 58 20.26 5.79 -6.27
CA ARG A 58 20.93 6.31 -7.48
C ARG A 58 20.17 7.47 -8.16
N ALA A 59 19.42 8.27 -7.41
CA ALA A 59 18.81 9.52 -7.93
C ALA A 59 19.74 10.70 -7.71
#